data_AF-A0A830CML3-F1
#
_entry.id   AF-A0A830CML3-F1
#
_cell.length_a   1.000
_cell.length_b   1.000
_cell.length_c   1.000
_cell.angle_alpha   90.00
_cell.angle_beta   90.00
_cell.angle_gamma   90.00
#
_symmetry.space_group_name_H-M   'P 1'
#
loop_
_entity.id
_entity.type
_entity.pdbx_description
1 polymer ?
#
loop_
_entity_poly.entity_id
_entity_poly.type
_entity_poly.pdbx_seq_one_letter_code
_entity_poly.pdbx_strand_id
1 'polypeptide(L)'
;MEHWADKNILVKELRERAKELPDDYFVVLIGDMITEEALPTYQTMLNTFDGVRDETGASPTSWAIWNRGWTSEENRHGDLLNKYLYLCGRVDMRHIEKTIQYLIGSGMDIRTENNPYLGFIYTSFQERATFISHGNTARLAKAHGDLKLAQICGKIASDEKRHETAYTKIVEKLFEIDPDGMVLAFADMMRKKISMPAHFMYDGRDDRLFDHFSAVAQRLGVYTAKDYADILEHLVRRWKVENLIGLSGEGRKAQDYVCGLAAKIRRLEERARERAKQAPKIHFSWIYDRKVQL
;
A
#
# COMPACT_ATOMS: atom_id res chain seq x y z
N MET A 1 17.74 37.26 3.79
CA MET A 1 17.98 36.71 5.15
C MET A 1 16.68 36.46 5.91
N GLU A 2 15.65 37.30 5.77
CA GLU A 2 14.33 37.12 6.40
C GLU A 2 13.66 35.76 6.09
N HIS A 3 13.72 35.30 4.83
CA HIS A 3 13.12 34.03 4.41
C HIS A 3 13.68 32.78 5.14
N TRP A 4 14.91 32.82 5.67
CA TRP A 4 15.50 31.68 6.39
C TRP A 4 15.10 31.64 7.87
N ALA A 5 14.90 32.81 8.50
CA ALA A 5 14.41 32.88 9.88
C ALA A 5 12.98 32.30 9.98
N ASP A 6 12.12 32.61 9.00
CA ASP A 6 10.76 32.07 8.93
C ASP A 6 10.74 30.55 8.70
N LYS A 7 11.67 30.03 7.90
CA LYS A 7 11.83 28.57 7.72
C LYS A 7 12.21 27.87 9.02
N ASN A 8 13.06 28.48 9.85
CA ASN A 8 13.42 27.92 11.16
C ASN A 8 12.22 27.87 12.11
N ILE A 9 11.33 28.87 12.05
CA ILE A 9 10.08 28.87 12.83
C ILE A 9 9.17 27.72 12.36
N LEU A 10 8.97 27.57 11.05
CA LEU A 10 8.13 26.49 10.50
C LEU A 10 8.65 25.09 10.84
N VAL A 11 9.98 24.88 10.80
CA VAL A 11 10.59 23.60 11.22
C VAL A 11 10.40 23.37 12.71
N LYS A 12 10.56 24.42 13.54
CA LYS A 12 10.31 24.31 14.98
C LYS A 12 8.85 23.94 15.26
N GLU A 13 7.89 24.60 14.63
CA GLU A 13 6.47 24.27 14.78
C GLU A 13 6.13 22.85 14.32
N LEU A 14 6.73 22.38 13.22
CA LEU A 14 6.60 20.99 12.78
C LEU A 14 7.08 20.03 13.86
N ARG A 15 8.26 20.29 14.44
CA ARG A 15 8.84 19.46 15.50
C ARG A 15 8.00 19.49 16.77
N GLU A 16 7.43 20.63 17.15
CA GLU A 16 6.53 20.72 18.30
C GLU A 16 5.27 19.87 18.09
N ARG A 17 4.61 19.97 16.92
CA ARG A 17 3.46 19.10 16.61
C ARG A 17 3.83 17.61 16.59
N ALA A 18 5.00 17.28 16.06
CA ALA A 18 5.48 15.90 15.97
C ALA A 18 5.74 15.25 17.35
N LYS A 19 5.90 16.02 18.44
CA LYS A 19 6.02 15.48 19.80
C LYS A 19 4.71 14.90 20.32
N GLU A 20 3.57 15.37 19.83
CA GLU A 20 2.24 14.92 20.25
C GLU A 20 1.79 13.62 19.54
N LEU A 21 2.55 13.19 18.52
CA LEU A 21 2.33 11.93 17.81
C LEU A 21 3.07 10.79 18.53
N PRO A 22 2.40 9.66 18.84
CA PRO A 22 3.01 8.54 19.54
C PRO A 22 3.98 7.78 18.62
N ASP A 23 4.94 7.07 19.21
CA ASP A 23 5.91 6.25 18.46
C ASP A 23 5.20 5.17 17.62
N ASP A 24 4.08 4.62 18.11
CA ASP A 24 3.25 3.66 17.38
C ASP A 24 2.79 4.22 16.02
N TYR A 25 2.41 5.51 15.98
CA TYR A 25 2.01 6.18 14.75
C TYR A 25 3.21 6.35 13.80
N PHE A 26 4.38 6.73 14.34
CA PHE A 26 5.59 6.87 13.54
C PHE A 26 6.05 5.55 12.93
N VAL A 27 5.96 4.43 13.65
CA VAL A 27 6.30 3.11 13.08
C VAL A 27 5.47 2.82 11.83
N VAL A 28 4.17 3.14 11.85
CA VAL A 28 3.31 2.93 10.68
C VAL A 28 3.63 3.91 9.56
N LEU A 29 3.75 5.21 9.88
CA LEU A 29 4.07 6.23 8.88
C LEU A 29 5.43 5.97 8.19
N ILE A 30 6.40 5.43 8.93
CA ILE A 30 7.70 5.02 8.40
C ILE A 30 7.55 3.83 7.45
N GLY A 31 6.76 2.80 7.83
CA GLY A 31 6.51 1.66 6.95
C GLY A 31 5.78 2.06 5.65
N ASP A 32 4.81 2.97 5.74
CA ASP A 32 4.18 3.58 4.57
C ASP A 32 5.24 4.30 3.70
N MET A 33 6.06 5.18 4.29
CA MET A 33 7.10 5.92 3.55
C MET A 33 8.15 5.02 2.89
N ILE A 34 8.64 3.99 3.59
CA ILE A 34 9.59 3.01 3.04
C ILE A 34 8.98 2.29 1.84
N THR A 35 7.68 2.00 1.90
CA THR A 35 6.94 1.41 0.79
C THR A 35 6.90 2.37 -0.39
N GLU A 36 6.62 3.67 -0.18
CA GLU A 36 6.64 4.66 -1.26
C GLU A 36 8.03 4.81 -1.91
N GLU A 37 9.10 4.78 -1.13
CA GLU A 37 10.48 4.95 -1.63
C GLU A 37 10.97 3.78 -2.49
N ALA A 38 10.30 2.62 -2.42
CA ALA A 38 10.61 1.46 -3.28
C ALA A 38 10.00 1.56 -4.69
N LEU A 39 9.55 2.75 -5.11
CA LEU A 39 8.98 3.06 -6.42
C LEU A 39 9.72 2.47 -7.64
N PRO A 40 11.07 2.42 -7.71
CA PRO A 40 11.76 1.79 -8.84
C PRO A 40 11.34 0.33 -9.08
N THR A 41 11.02 -0.41 -8.01
CA THR A 41 10.52 -1.79 -8.08
C THR A 41 9.13 -1.83 -8.71
N TYR A 42 8.26 -0.86 -8.41
CA TYR A 42 6.88 -0.84 -8.89
C TYR A 42 6.80 -0.46 -10.38
N GLN A 43 7.59 0.54 -10.80
CA GLN A 43 7.70 0.86 -12.23
C GLN A 43 8.27 -0.33 -13.02
N THR A 44 9.28 -1.01 -12.46
CA THR A 44 9.85 -2.21 -13.05
C THR A 44 8.79 -3.30 -13.19
N MET A 45 8.00 -3.55 -12.15
CA MET A 45 6.87 -4.48 -12.15
C MET A 45 5.88 -4.17 -13.28
N LEU A 46 5.42 -2.92 -13.42
CA LEU A 46 4.54 -2.52 -14.53
C LEU A 46 5.17 -2.77 -15.90
N ASN A 47 6.49 -2.56 -16.02
CA ASN A 47 7.25 -2.81 -17.24
C ASN A 47 7.64 -4.29 -17.44
N THR A 48 7.23 -5.20 -16.56
CA THR A 48 7.31 -6.65 -16.81
C THR A 48 6.06 -7.19 -17.51
N PHE A 49 4.97 -6.43 -17.56
CA PHE A 49 3.70 -6.92 -18.08
C PHE A 49 3.65 -6.95 -19.60
N ASP A 50 3.29 -8.11 -20.14
CA ASP A 50 3.15 -8.33 -21.57
C ASP A 50 2.06 -7.43 -22.15
N GLY A 51 2.33 -6.86 -23.32
CA GLY A 51 1.42 -5.97 -24.05
C GLY A 51 1.30 -4.54 -23.51
N VAL A 52 1.83 -4.24 -22.33
CA VAL A 52 1.70 -2.89 -21.70
C VAL A 52 3.02 -2.27 -21.25
N ARG A 53 4.12 -3.02 -21.25
CA ARG A 53 5.45 -2.50 -20.86
C ARG A 53 5.98 -1.39 -21.77
N ASP A 54 6.85 -0.55 -21.21
CA ASP A 54 7.61 0.44 -21.96
C ASP A 54 8.87 -0.18 -22.58
N GLU A 55 8.85 -0.43 -23.89
CA GLU A 55 9.94 -1.08 -24.62
C GLU A 55 11.23 -0.25 -24.73
N THR A 56 11.15 1.08 -24.58
CA THR A 56 12.29 1.98 -24.87
C THR A 56 12.61 2.95 -23.75
N GLY A 57 11.79 3.01 -22.70
CA GLY A 57 11.83 4.05 -21.67
C GLY A 57 11.20 5.38 -22.12
N ALA A 58 10.77 5.46 -23.38
CA ALA A 58 10.09 6.61 -23.98
C ALA A 58 9.05 6.18 -25.03
N SER A 59 8.54 4.95 -24.95
CA SER A 59 7.58 4.44 -25.92
C SER A 59 6.33 5.35 -25.98
N PRO A 60 5.78 5.63 -27.17
CA PRO A 60 4.62 6.51 -27.34
C PRO A 60 3.29 5.81 -27.07
N THR A 61 3.29 4.52 -26.69
CA THR A 61 2.06 3.79 -26.39
C THR A 61 1.35 4.40 -25.18
N SER A 62 0.01 4.37 -25.17
CA SER A 62 -0.78 4.88 -24.04
C SER A 62 -0.43 4.19 -22.73
N TRP A 63 -0.09 2.90 -22.77
CA TRP A 63 0.38 2.13 -21.61
C TRP A 63 1.71 2.65 -21.06
N ALA A 64 2.70 2.87 -21.92
CA ALA A 64 3.99 3.40 -21.48
C ALA A 64 3.86 4.86 -20.97
N ILE A 65 3.01 5.66 -21.60
CA ILE A 65 2.68 7.01 -21.13
C ILE A 65 2.03 6.96 -19.74
N TRP A 66 1.08 6.04 -19.52
CA TRP A 66 0.47 5.82 -18.20
C TRP A 66 1.53 5.39 -17.17
N ASN A 67 2.34 4.37 -17.46
CA ASN A 67 3.35 3.86 -16.52
C ASN A 67 4.30 4.99 -16.07
N ARG A 68 4.82 5.80 -17.01
CA ARG A 68 5.69 6.94 -16.69
C ARG A 68 4.94 8.06 -15.96
N GLY A 69 3.72 8.37 -16.38
CA GLY A 69 2.87 9.39 -15.76
C GLY A 69 2.51 9.04 -14.31
N TRP A 70 2.01 7.83 -14.07
CA TRP A 70 1.77 7.27 -12.75
C TRP A 70 3.04 7.33 -11.88
N THR A 71 4.16 6.80 -12.37
CA THR A 71 5.44 6.83 -11.63
C THR A 71 5.86 8.26 -11.25
N SER A 72 5.64 9.24 -12.13
CA SER A 72 5.95 10.64 -11.83
C SER A 72 5.06 11.25 -10.74
N GLU A 73 3.82 10.78 -10.62
CA GLU A 73 2.92 11.17 -9.53
C GLU A 73 3.35 10.53 -8.20
N GLU A 74 3.59 9.22 -8.20
CA GLU A 74 4.03 8.41 -7.05
C GLU A 74 5.33 8.92 -6.42
N ASN A 75 6.29 9.37 -7.24
CA ASN A 75 7.58 9.86 -6.74
C ASN A 75 7.41 10.95 -5.68
N ARG A 76 6.34 11.77 -5.81
CA ARG A 76 6.05 12.85 -4.86
C ARG A 76 5.66 12.36 -3.47
N HIS A 77 5.14 11.14 -3.34
CA HIS A 77 4.66 10.57 -2.08
C HIS A 77 5.83 10.28 -1.14
N GLY A 78 6.78 9.44 -1.60
CA GLY A 78 8.02 9.16 -0.90
C GLY A 78 8.80 10.44 -0.59
N ASP A 79 8.95 11.31 -1.59
CA ASP A 79 9.64 12.60 -1.45
C ASP A 79 9.09 13.48 -0.32
N LEU A 80 7.76 13.53 -0.16
CA LEU A 80 7.09 14.37 0.82
C LEU A 80 7.14 13.74 2.21
N LEU A 81 6.91 12.44 2.32
CA LEU A 81 6.96 11.71 3.58
C LEU A 81 8.39 11.65 4.14
N ASN A 82 9.39 11.42 3.28
CA ASN A 82 10.80 11.41 3.64
C ASN A 82 11.21 12.75 4.28
N LYS A 83 10.94 13.86 3.59
CA LYS A 83 11.27 15.20 4.09
C LYS A 83 10.51 15.53 5.38
N TYR A 84 9.26 15.08 5.53
CA TYR A 84 8.53 15.23 6.79
C TYR A 84 9.21 14.46 7.93
N LEU A 85 9.52 13.17 7.73
CA LEU A 85 10.16 12.30 8.72
C LEU A 85 11.56 12.79 9.10
N TYR A 86 12.34 13.27 8.12
CA TYR A 86 13.63 13.90 8.37
C TYR A 86 13.50 15.15 9.26
N LEU A 87 12.57 16.05 8.94
CA LEU A 87 12.40 17.31 9.67
C LEU A 87 11.80 17.11 11.07
N CYS A 88 10.95 16.10 11.26
CA CYS A 88 10.23 15.89 12.52
C CYS A 88 11.14 15.56 13.70
N GLY A 89 12.31 14.97 13.45
CA GLY A 89 13.29 14.64 14.49
C GLY A 89 12.83 13.55 15.47
N ARG A 90 11.82 12.75 15.10
CA ARG A 90 11.27 11.67 15.93
C ARG A 90 11.83 10.29 15.58
N VAL A 91 12.50 10.15 14.43
CA VAL A 91 12.86 8.86 13.82
C VAL A 91 14.34 8.81 13.43
N ASP A 92 14.89 7.59 13.34
CA ASP A 92 16.26 7.33 12.93
C ASP A 92 16.34 7.16 11.40
N MET A 93 16.57 8.28 10.70
CA MET A 93 16.67 8.28 9.24
C MET A 93 17.73 7.32 8.69
N ARG A 94 18.82 7.06 9.43
CA ARG A 94 19.88 6.15 8.97
C ARG A 94 19.38 4.71 8.88
N HIS A 95 18.60 4.25 9.85
CA HIS A 95 18.02 2.91 9.81
C HIS A 95 16.89 2.81 8.78
N ILE A 96 16.13 3.89 8.58
CA ILE A 96 15.11 3.97 7.53
C ILE A 96 15.75 3.88 6.15
N GLU A 97 16.77 4.68 5.85
CA GLU A 97 17.51 4.67 4.58
C GLU A 97 18.14 3.30 4.29
N LYS A 98 18.69 2.65 5.32
CA LYS A 98 19.21 1.29 5.22
C LYS A 98 18.09 0.28 4.88
N THR A 99 16.92 0.45 5.47
CA THR A 99 15.75 -0.41 5.19
C THR A 99 15.27 -0.23 3.74
N ILE A 100 15.21 1.01 3.24
CA ILE A 100 14.88 1.32 1.85
C ILE A 100 15.90 0.66 0.91
N GLN A 101 17.20 0.78 1.22
CA GLN A 101 18.26 0.16 0.42
C GLN A 101 18.12 -1.36 0.35
N TYR A 102 17.82 -2.03 1.47
CA TYR A 102 17.55 -3.47 1.46
C TYR A 102 16.29 -3.81 0.67
N LEU A 103 15.21 -3.05 0.83
CA LEU A 103 13.94 -3.33 0.16
C LEU A 103 14.08 -3.21 -1.36
N ILE A 104 14.67 -2.12 -1.86
CA ILE A 104 14.92 -1.95 -3.31
C ILE A 104 15.85 -3.05 -3.83
N GLY A 105 16.91 -3.38 -3.09
CA GLY A 105 17.85 -4.45 -3.46
C GLY A 105 17.23 -5.84 -3.45
N SER A 106 16.23 -6.08 -2.60
CA SER A 106 15.48 -7.34 -2.53
C SER A 106 14.41 -7.44 -3.61
N GLY A 107 13.90 -6.29 -4.07
CA GLY A 107 12.77 -6.23 -4.98
C GLY A 107 11.51 -6.82 -4.33
N MET A 108 10.67 -7.42 -5.16
CA MET A 108 9.37 -7.93 -4.75
C MET A 108 8.93 -9.04 -5.71
N ASP A 109 8.33 -10.11 -5.19
CA ASP A 109 7.61 -11.10 -5.99
C ASP A 109 6.13 -11.17 -5.58
N ILE A 110 5.26 -10.68 -6.45
CA ILE A 110 3.79 -10.69 -6.28
C ILE A 110 3.10 -11.76 -7.12
N ARG A 111 3.87 -12.60 -7.82
CA ARG A 111 3.38 -13.75 -8.60
C ARG A 111 2.32 -13.36 -9.65
N THR A 112 2.56 -12.25 -10.34
CA THR A 112 1.75 -11.74 -11.47
C THR A 112 2.19 -12.28 -12.84
N GLU A 113 3.30 -13.02 -12.92
CA GLU A 113 3.66 -13.86 -14.08
C GLU A 113 3.70 -13.10 -15.43
N ASN A 114 4.16 -11.84 -15.42
CA ASN A 114 4.16 -10.96 -16.60
C ASN A 114 2.74 -10.72 -17.19
N ASN A 115 1.69 -11.19 -16.52
CA ASN A 115 0.33 -11.19 -17.04
C ASN A 115 -0.40 -9.90 -16.64
N PRO A 116 -0.82 -9.05 -17.59
CA PRO A 116 -1.52 -7.82 -17.28
C PRO A 116 -2.87 -8.04 -16.57
N TYR A 117 -3.52 -9.20 -16.72
CA TYR A 117 -4.77 -9.52 -16.02
C TYR A 117 -4.51 -9.63 -14.51
N LEU A 118 -3.50 -10.42 -14.12
CA LEU A 118 -3.07 -10.55 -12.74
C LEU A 118 -2.53 -9.22 -12.20
N GLY A 119 -1.75 -8.52 -13.03
CA GLY A 119 -1.16 -7.22 -12.73
C GLY A 119 -2.17 -6.14 -12.40
N PHE A 120 -3.19 -5.94 -13.24
CA PHE A 120 -4.17 -4.87 -13.02
C PHE A 120 -5.17 -5.17 -11.91
N ILE A 121 -5.40 -6.45 -11.59
CA ILE A 121 -6.12 -6.85 -10.36
C ILE A 121 -5.28 -6.50 -9.14
N TYR A 122 -3.98 -6.83 -9.16
CA TYR A 122 -3.05 -6.50 -8.09
C TYR A 122 -3.00 -4.99 -7.84
N THR A 123 -2.79 -4.18 -8.88
CA THR A 123 -2.71 -2.71 -8.72
C THR A 123 -4.04 -2.12 -8.26
N SER A 124 -5.18 -2.57 -8.81
CA SER A 124 -6.50 -2.12 -8.34
C SER A 124 -6.71 -2.38 -6.84
N PHE A 125 -6.21 -3.51 -6.33
CA PHE A 125 -6.28 -3.85 -4.91
C PHE A 125 -5.34 -3.00 -4.07
N GLN A 126 -4.08 -2.87 -4.50
CA GLN A 126 -3.05 -2.15 -3.74
C GLN A 126 -3.33 -0.66 -3.63
N GLU A 127 -3.73 -0.01 -4.73
CA GLU A 127 -4.10 1.41 -4.75
C GLU A 127 -5.25 1.74 -3.80
N ARG A 128 -6.19 0.79 -3.65
CA ARG A 128 -7.23 0.92 -2.65
C ARG A 128 -6.71 0.70 -1.22
N ALA A 129 -5.75 -0.20 -1.04
CA ALA A 129 -5.12 -0.45 0.26
C ALA A 129 -4.33 0.77 0.74
N THR A 130 -3.52 1.39 -0.13
CA THR A 130 -2.78 2.62 0.14
C THR A 130 -3.71 3.80 0.36
N PHE A 131 -4.79 3.94 -0.42
CA PHE A 131 -5.85 4.94 -0.17
C PHE A 131 -6.42 4.82 1.26
N ILE A 132 -6.72 3.61 1.71
CA ILE A 132 -7.22 3.35 3.07
C ILE A 132 -6.13 3.68 4.10
N SER A 133 -4.90 3.18 3.91
CA SER A 133 -3.78 3.41 4.84
C SER A 133 -3.51 4.91 5.05
N HIS A 134 -3.29 5.65 3.96
CA HIS A 134 -3.04 7.10 3.98
C HIS A 134 -4.24 7.89 4.49
N GLY A 135 -5.46 7.48 4.15
CA GLY A 135 -6.67 8.08 4.70
C GLY A 135 -6.80 7.89 6.21
N ASN A 136 -6.38 6.74 6.73
CA ASN A 136 -6.44 6.42 8.15
C ASN A 136 -5.33 7.12 8.94
N THR A 137 -4.10 7.15 8.42
CA THR A 137 -3.00 7.94 9.01
C THR A 137 -3.33 9.43 9.01
N ALA A 138 -3.97 9.96 7.96
CA ALA A 138 -4.45 11.34 7.94
C ALA A 138 -5.44 11.65 9.09
N ARG A 139 -6.39 10.73 9.35
CA ARG A 139 -7.36 10.88 10.45
C ARG A 139 -6.68 10.82 11.81
N LEU A 140 -5.72 9.92 11.99
CA LEU A 140 -4.94 9.81 13.22
C LEU A 140 -4.08 11.06 13.45
N ALA A 141 -3.37 11.55 12.44
CA ALA A 141 -2.60 12.79 12.51
C ALA A 141 -3.46 13.98 12.98
N LYS A 142 -4.67 14.10 12.40
CA LYS A 142 -5.63 15.12 12.81
C LYS A 142 -6.09 14.94 14.26
N ALA A 143 -6.33 13.72 14.71
CA ALA A 143 -6.72 13.42 16.09
C ALA A 143 -5.63 13.79 17.10
N HIS A 144 -4.37 13.69 16.70
CA HIS A 144 -3.19 14.14 17.48
C HIS A 144 -2.84 15.62 17.27
N GLY A 145 -3.68 16.39 16.59
CA GLY A 145 -3.49 17.84 16.42
C GLY A 145 -2.56 18.28 15.30
N ASP A 146 -1.96 17.36 14.52
CA ASP A 146 -1.12 17.71 13.37
C ASP A 146 -1.93 17.81 12.07
N LEU A 147 -2.61 18.94 11.90
CA LEU A 147 -3.40 19.24 10.70
C LEU A 147 -2.56 19.29 9.42
N LYS A 148 -1.27 19.64 9.51
CA LYS A 148 -0.37 19.71 8.34
C LYS A 148 -0.01 18.30 7.88
N LEU A 149 0.30 17.40 8.80
CA LEU A 149 0.51 16.00 8.46
C LEU A 149 -0.78 15.36 7.92
N ALA A 150 -1.94 15.66 8.51
CA ALA A 150 -3.22 15.19 7.98
C ALA A 150 -3.45 15.63 6.52
N GLN A 151 -3.05 16.85 6.16
CA GLN A 151 -3.10 17.34 4.78
C GLN A 151 -2.09 16.62 3.86
N ILE A 152 -0.90 16.28 4.36
CA ILE A 152 0.10 15.51 3.61
C ILE A 152 -0.46 14.14 3.25
N CYS A 153 -0.87 13.34 4.25
CA CYS A 153 -1.43 12.01 4.04
C CYS A 153 -2.72 12.06 3.19
N GLY A 154 -3.58 13.06 3.41
CA GLY A 154 -4.81 13.24 2.64
C GLY A 154 -4.57 13.57 1.16
N LYS A 155 -3.49 14.28 0.82
CA LYS A 155 -3.11 14.53 -0.58
C LYS A 155 -2.62 13.27 -1.28
N ILE A 156 -1.79 12.49 -0.60
CA ILE A 156 -1.33 11.20 -1.11
C ILE A 156 -2.54 10.29 -1.36
N ALA A 157 -3.42 10.12 -0.35
CA ALA A 157 -4.67 9.36 -0.51
C ALA A 157 -5.54 9.84 -1.69
N SER A 158 -5.55 11.13 -2.01
CA SER A 158 -6.30 11.64 -3.16
C SER A 158 -5.71 11.23 -4.52
N ASP A 159 -4.38 11.03 -4.58
CA ASP A 159 -3.69 10.49 -5.74
C ASP A 159 -4.03 8.99 -5.89
N GLU A 160 -3.86 8.20 -4.83
CA GLU A 160 -4.23 6.77 -4.77
C GLU A 160 -5.65 6.53 -5.29
N LYS A 161 -6.60 7.40 -4.90
CA LYS A 161 -8.00 7.23 -5.31
C LYS A 161 -8.20 7.38 -6.82
N ARG A 162 -7.43 8.27 -7.45
CA ARG A 162 -7.46 8.46 -8.91
C ARG A 162 -6.81 7.26 -9.61
N HIS A 163 -5.72 6.74 -9.08
CA HIS A 163 -5.04 5.56 -9.63
C HIS A 163 -5.89 4.30 -9.49
N GLU A 164 -6.50 4.06 -8.32
CA GLU A 164 -7.50 3.00 -8.10
C GLU A 164 -8.61 3.09 -9.16
N THR A 165 -9.13 4.29 -9.41
CA THR A 165 -10.19 4.51 -10.40
C THR A 165 -9.72 4.18 -11.82
N ALA A 166 -8.47 4.47 -12.18
CA ALA A 166 -7.92 4.15 -13.48
C ALA A 166 -7.74 2.63 -13.65
N TYR A 167 -7.09 1.96 -12.70
CA TYR A 167 -6.87 0.50 -12.78
C TYR A 167 -8.18 -0.29 -12.73
N THR A 168 -9.13 0.11 -11.89
CA THR A 168 -10.44 -0.58 -11.85
C THR A 168 -11.23 -0.43 -13.15
N LYS A 169 -11.05 0.66 -13.91
CA LYS A 169 -11.64 0.82 -15.25
C LYS A 169 -10.97 -0.06 -16.30
N ILE A 170 -9.65 -0.26 -16.21
CA ILE A 170 -8.94 -1.20 -17.08
C ILE A 170 -9.51 -2.61 -16.87
N VAL A 171 -9.60 -3.05 -15.62
CA VAL A 171 -10.14 -4.37 -15.30
C VAL A 171 -11.62 -4.50 -15.67
N GLU A 172 -12.44 -3.46 -15.47
CA GLU A 172 -13.82 -3.42 -15.95
C GLU A 172 -13.89 -3.66 -17.46
N LYS A 173 -13.02 -3.01 -18.25
CA LYS A 173 -12.99 -3.21 -19.69
C LYS A 173 -12.56 -4.61 -20.08
N LEU A 174 -11.60 -5.19 -19.35
CA LEU A 174 -11.17 -6.57 -19.57
C LEU A 174 -12.31 -7.56 -19.26
N PHE A 175 -13.14 -7.32 -18.23
CA PHE A 175 -14.32 -8.14 -17.96
C PHE A 175 -15.37 -8.06 -19.09
N GLU A 176 -15.47 -6.95 -19.82
CA GLU A 176 -16.34 -6.85 -21.00
C GLU A 176 -15.84 -7.67 -22.19
N ILE A 177 -14.51 -7.80 -22.33
CA ILE A 177 -13.87 -8.43 -23.48
C ILE A 177 -13.64 -9.93 -23.25
N ASP A 178 -13.13 -10.30 -22.08
CA ASP A 178 -12.77 -11.65 -21.69
C ASP A 178 -13.22 -11.93 -20.24
N PRO A 179 -14.54 -12.12 -20.01
CA PRO A 179 -15.08 -12.33 -18.67
C PRO A 179 -14.56 -13.63 -18.02
N ASP A 180 -14.28 -14.67 -18.81
CA ASP A 180 -13.84 -15.97 -18.30
C ASP A 180 -12.37 -15.92 -17.86
N GLY A 181 -11.47 -15.38 -18.71
CA GLY A 181 -10.07 -15.19 -18.34
C GLY A 181 -9.90 -14.24 -17.16
N MET A 182 -10.68 -13.16 -17.10
CA MET A 182 -10.62 -12.21 -15.99
C MET A 182 -11.08 -12.78 -14.65
N VAL A 183 -12.17 -13.56 -14.62
CA VAL A 183 -12.62 -14.15 -13.34
C VAL A 183 -11.66 -15.23 -12.86
N LEU A 184 -11.03 -15.99 -13.77
CA LEU A 184 -9.98 -16.95 -13.45
C LEU A 184 -8.75 -16.25 -12.87
N ALA A 185 -8.29 -15.15 -13.49
CA ALA A 185 -7.19 -14.33 -13.00
C ALA A 185 -7.50 -13.73 -11.61
N PHE A 186 -8.73 -13.27 -11.38
CA PHE A 186 -9.12 -12.73 -10.08
C PHE A 186 -9.12 -13.81 -9.00
N ALA A 187 -9.68 -14.98 -9.29
CA ALA A 187 -9.62 -16.11 -8.38
C ALA A 187 -8.17 -16.56 -8.09
N ASP A 188 -7.31 -16.55 -9.10
CA ASP A 188 -5.90 -16.91 -8.95
C ASP A 188 -5.16 -15.95 -8.01
N MET A 189 -5.25 -14.63 -8.24
CA MET A 189 -4.67 -13.63 -7.33
C MET A 189 -5.19 -13.77 -5.91
N MET A 190 -6.49 -14.07 -5.75
CA MET A 190 -7.09 -14.29 -4.44
C MET A 190 -6.63 -15.61 -3.77
N ARG A 191 -6.31 -16.66 -4.52
CA ARG A 191 -5.72 -17.90 -3.97
C ARG A 191 -4.28 -17.68 -3.55
N LYS A 192 -3.51 -16.95 -4.35
CA LYS A 192 -2.14 -16.54 -4.05
C LYS A 192 -2.09 -15.62 -2.82
N LYS A 193 -3.19 -14.89 -2.55
CA LYS A 193 -3.29 -13.74 -1.64
C LYS A 193 -2.52 -12.55 -2.19
N ILE A 194 -3.13 -11.38 -2.12
CA ILE A 194 -2.46 -10.14 -2.50
C ILE A 194 -1.36 -9.87 -1.47
N SER A 195 -0.11 -10.07 -1.91
CA SER A 195 1.07 -9.88 -1.08
C SER A 195 1.39 -8.39 -1.03
N MET A 196 1.69 -7.85 0.14
CA MET A 196 2.06 -6.42 0.25
C MET A 196 3.40 -6.16 -0.44
N PRO A 197 3.58 -4.99 -1.07
CA PRO A 197 4.76 -4.78 -1.89
C PRO A 197 6.06 -4.81 -1.08
N ALA A 198 6.02 -4.26 0.13
CA ALA A 198 7.16 -4.24 1.04
C ALA A 198 7.29 -5.50 1.92
N HIS A 199 6.78 -6.67 1.51
CA HIS A 199 6.81 -7.88 2.35
C HIS A 199 8.22 -8.44 2.64
N PHE A 200 9.24 -8.00 1.91
CA PHE A 200 10.66 -8.28 2.17
C PHE A 200 11.38 -7.17 2.96
N MET A 201 10.64 -6.30 3.65
CA MET A 201 11.21 -5.22 4.45
C MET A 201 12.15 -5.76 5.54
N TYR A 202 13.37 -5.21 5.60
CA TYR A 202 14.43 -5.64 6.51
C TYR A 202 15.35 -4.47 6.86
N ASP A 203 15.67 -4.26 8.14
CA ASP A 203 16.52 -3.16 8.64
C ASP A 203 17.98 -3.59 8.91
N GLY A 204 18.30 -4.86 8.68
CA GLY A 204 19.59 -5.44 9.03
C GLY A 204 19.66 -6.08 10.42
N ARG A 205 18.53 -6.19 11.13
CA ARG A 205 18.46 -6.79 12.47
C ARG A 205 17.20 -7.63 12.70
N ASP A 206 16.06 -7.21 12.17
CA ASP A 206 14.76 -7.87 12.38
C ASP A 206 14.29 -8.59 11.12
N ASP A 207 14.45 -9.91 11.10
CA ASP A 207 14.01 -10.77 9.98
C ASP A 207 12.47 -10.81 9.82
N ARG A 208 11.72 -10.28 10.79
CA ARG A 208 10.25 -10.26 10.82
C ARG A 208 9.70 -8.84 10.81
N LEU A 209 10.49 -7.87 10.36
CA LEU A 209 10.15 -6.45 10.40
C LEU A 209 8.80 -6.15 9.72
N PHE A 210 8.52 -6.76 8.58
CA PHE A 210 7.22 -6.59 7.91
C PHE A 210 6.03 -7.10 8.75
N ASP A 211 6.15 -8.28 9.38
CA ASP A 211 5.11 -8.83 10.25
C ASP A 211 4.86 -7.90 11.45
N HIS A 212 5.95 -7.42 12.05
CA HIS A 212 5.90 -6.54 13.20
C HIS A 212 5.28 -5.18 12.86
N PHE A 213 5.71 -4.54 11.77
CA PHE A 213 5.09 -3.33 11.23
C PHE A 213 3.59 -3.54 10.96
N SER A 214 3.25 -4.65 10.30
CA SER A 214 1.86 -4.98 9.96
C SER A 214 0.98 -5.16 11.20
N ALA A 215 1.52 -5.74 12.28
CA ALA A 215 0.81 -5.88 13.55
C ALA A 215 0.50 -4.51 14.19
N VAL A 216 1.47 -3.59 14.19
CA VAL A 216 1.27 -2.22 14.67
C VAL A 216 0.21 -1.49 13.83
N ALA A 217 0.26 -1.60 12.49
CA ALA A 217 -0.72 -1.01 11.58
C ALA A 217 -2.13 -1.58 11.80
N GLN A 218 -2.25 -2.90 11.98
CA GLN A 218 -3.50 -3.59 12.33
C GLN A 218 -4.07 -3.08 13.66
N ARG A 219 -3.24 -2.99 14.70
CA ARG A 219 -3.66 -2.54 16.03
C ARG A 219 -4.10 -1.08 16.05
N LEU A 220 -3.41 -0.21 15.31
CA LEU A 220 -3.81 1.19 15.17
C LEU A 220 -5.03 1.39 14.26
N GLY A 221 -5.49 0.34 13.57
CA GLY A 221 -6.58 0.42 12.62
C GLY A 221 -6.23 1.24 11.38
N VAL A 222 -4.94 1.30 11.02
CA VAL A 222 -4.47 1.97 9.81
C VAL A 222 -4.75 1.09 8.60
N TYR A 223 -4.36 -0.18 8.65
CA TYR A 223 -4.74 -1.18 7.67
C TYR A 223 -4.91 -2.52 8.35
N THR A 224 -6.07 -3.14 8.17
CA THR A 224 -6.45 -4.38 8.86
C THR A 224 -6.84 -5.48 7.89
N ALA A 225 -6.86 -6.73 8.40
CA ALA A 225 -7.44 -7.86 7.67
C ALA A 225 -8.94 -7.67 7.34
N LYS A 226 -9.66 -6.81 8.08
CA LYS A 226 -11.02 -6.39 7.71
C LYS A 226 -10.99 -5.50 6.47
N ASP A 227 -10.07 -4.55 6.38
CA ASP A 227 -9.92 -3.68 5.21
C ASP A 227 -9.56 -4.49 3.96
N TYR A 228 -8.73 -5.52 4.08
CA TYR A 228 -8.47 -6.48 2.99
C TYR A 228 -9.78 -7.11 2.47
N ALA A 229 -10.65 -7.57 3.37
CA ALA A 229 -11.94 -8.14 2.99
C ALA A 229 -12.89 -7.10 2.38
N ASP A 230 -12.87 -5.86 2.90
CA ASP A 230 -13.65 -4.73 2.39
C ASP A 230 -13.22 -4.34 0.96
N ILE A 231 -11.92 -4.36 0.66
CA ILE A 231 -11.38 -4.14 -0.69
C ILE A 231 -11.86 -5.23 -1.65
N LEU A 232 -11.74 -6.50 -1.26
CA LEU A 232 -12.21 -7.61 -2.08
C LEU A 232 -13.70 -7.48 -2.41
N GLU A 233 -14.54 -7.26 -1.40
CA GLU A 233 -15.98 -7.08 -1.59
C GLU A 233 -16.29 -5.84 -2.45
N HIS A 234 -15.54 -4.76 -2.28
CA HIS A 234 -15.66 -3.59 -3.13
C HIS A 234 -15.36 -3.91 -4.60
N LEU A 235 -14.28 -4.61 -4.89
CA LEU A 235 -13.87 -4.95 -6.26
C LEU A 235 -14.84 -5.93 -6.92
N VAL A 236 -15.33 -6.94 -6.17
CA VAL A 236 -16.40 -7.86 -6.63
C VAL A 236 -17.63 -7.09 -7.07
N ARG A 237 -18.08 -6.12 -6.26
CA ARG A 237 -19.23 -5.26 -6.59
C ARG A 237 -18.93 -4.31 -7.75
N ARG A 238 -17.74 -3.69 -7.75
CA ARG A 238 -17.31 -2.72 -8.76
C ARG A 238 -17.27 -3.32 -10.16
N TRP A 239 -16.82 -4.56 -10.29
CA TRP A 239 -16.78 -5.30 -11.55
C TRP A 239 -18.01 -6.19 -11.78
N LYS A 240 -19.00 -6.13 -10.89
CA LYS A 240 -20.26 -6.88 -10.96
C LYS A 240 -20.03 -8.39 -11.17
N VAL A 241 -19.01 -8.95 -10.50
CA VAL A 241 -18.56 -10.33 -10.72
C VAL A 241 -19.68 -11.34 -10.48
N GLU A 242 -20.57 -11.10 -9.51
CA GLU A 242 -21.75 -11.93 -9.23
C GLU A 242 -22.73 -12.02 -10.41
N ASN A 243 -22.77 -11.01 -11.28
CA ASN A 243 -23.72 -10.90 -12.39
C ASN A 243 -23.14 -11.40 -13.72
N LEU A 244 -21.90 -11.90 -13.74
CA LEU A 244 -21.30 -12.44 -14.95
C LEU A 244 -22.06 -13.70 -15.40
N ILE A 245 -22.40 -13.75 -16.68
CA ILE A 245 -23.08 -14.87 -17.34
C ILE A 245 -22.25 -15.38 -18.51
N GLY A 246 -22.56 -16.58 -19.01
CA GLY A 246 -21.84 -17.17 -20.15
C GLY A 246 -20.43 -17.69 -19.82
N LEU A 247 -20.07 -17.77 -18.54
CA LEU A 247 -18.79 -18.32 -18.09
C LEU A 247 -18.69 -19.83 -18.36
N SER A 248 -17.46 -20.32 -18.50
CA SER A 248 -17.11 -21.73 -18.54
C SER A 248 -17.40 -22.41 -17.20
N GLY A 249 -17.24 -23.74 -17.16
CA GLY A 249 -17.37 -24.50 -15.90
C GLY A 249 -16.32 -24.10 -14.86
N GLU A 250 -15.11 -23.74 -15.29
CA GLU A 250 -14.05 -23.26 -14.41
C GLU A 250 -14.27 -21.80 -14.00
N GLY A 251 -14.70 -20.96 -14.95
CA GLY A 251 -15.07 -19.57 -14.70
C GLY A 251 -16.16 -19.44 -13.63
N ARG A 252 -17.21 -20.28 -13.67
CA ARG A 252 -18.24 -20.32 -12.60
C ARG A 252 -17.67 -20.70 -11.24
N LYS A 253 -16.77 -21.70 -11.15
CA LYS A 253 -16.11 -22.06 -9.88
C LYS A 253 -15.25 -20.91 -9.34
N ALA A 254 -14.57 -20.19 -10.23
CA ALA A 254 -13.80 -19.01 -9.87
C ALA A 254 -14.69 -17.85 -9.38
N GLN A 255 -15.80 -17.61 -10.06
CA GLN A 255 -16.83 -16.63 -9.66
C GLN A 255 -17.35 -16.92 -8.26
N ASP A 256 -17.82 -18.16 -8.00
CA ASP A 256 -18.32 -18.58 -6.69
C ASP A 256 -17.26 -18.41 -5.59
N TYR A 257 -16.01 -18.79 -5.89
CA TYR A 257 -14.89 -18.66 -4.97
C TYR A 257 -14.66 -17.19 -4.57
N VAL A 258 -14.54 -16.29 -5.54
CA VAL A 258 -14.23 -14.88 -5.30
C VAL A 258 -15.39 -14.19 -4.56
N CYS A 259 -16.63 -14.44 -4.95
CA CYS A 259 -17.81 -13.81 -4.32
C CYS A 259 -18.01 -14.29 -2.87
N GLY A 260 -17.68 -15.54 -2.56
CA GLY A 260 -17.77 -16.09 -1.20
C GLY A 260 -16.57 -15.77 -0.28
N LEU A 261 -15.45 -15.30 -0.84
CA LEU A 261 -14.18 -15.24 -0.10
C LEU A 261 -14.15 -14.15 0.96
N ALA A 262 -14.74 -12.96 0.72
CA ALA A 262 -14.73 -11.86 1.68
C ALA A 262 -15.38 -12.27 3.03
N ALA A 263 -16.54 -12.93 2.98
CA ALA A 263 -17.22 -13.44 4.17
C ALA A 263 -16.37 -14.49 4.92
N LYS A 264 -15.63 -15.34 4.19
CA LYS A 264 -14.72 -16.33 4.78
C LYS A 264 -13.55 -15.66 5.49
N ILE A 265 -12.95 -14.62 4.90
CA ILE A 265 -11.85 -13.86 5.50
C ILE A 265 -12.31 -13.22 6.81
N ARG A 266 -13.46 -12.54 6.83
CA ARG A 266 -14.00 -11.89 8.04
C ARG A 266 -14.17 -12.88 9.20
N ARG A 267 -14.74 -14.06 8.94
CA ARG A 267 -14.92 -15.10 9.98
C ARG A 267 -13.60 -15.62 10.54
N LEU A 268 -12.55 -15.70 9.71
CA LEU A 268 -11.22 -16.11 10.18
C LEU A 268 -10.56 -15.02 11.03
N GLU A 269 -10.77 -13.77 10.65
CA GLU A 269 -10.26 -12.57 11.32
C GLU A 269 -10.87 -12.40 12.72
N GLU A 270 -12.19 -12.52 12.84
CA GLU A 270 -12.92 -12.49 14.12
C GLU A 270 -12.37 -13.55 15.09
N ARG A 271 -12.21 -14.79 14.62
CA ARG A 271 -11.63 -15.88 15.41
C ARG A 271 -10.18 -15.65 15.80
N ALA A 272 -9.39 -14.98 14.95
CA ALA A 272 -8.00 -14.65 15.26
C ALA A 272 -7.93 -13.58 16.35
N ARG A 273 -8.80 -12.55 16.30
CA ARG A 273 -8.91 -11.51 17.34
C ARG A 273 -9.33 -12.08 18.68
N GLU A 274 -10.34 -12.97 18.70
CA GLU A 274 -10.78 -13.64 19.94
C GLU A 274 -9.65 -14.43 20.63
N ARG A 275 -8.68 -14.92 19.85
CA ARG A 275 -7.53 -15.70 20.34
C ARG A 275 -6.31 -14.85 20.67
N ALA A 276 -6.28 -13.59 20.24
CA ALA A 276 -5.16 -12.70 20.47
C ALA A 276 -5.14 -12.23 21.95
N LYS A 277 -4.21 -12.77 22.74
CA LYS A 277 -3.84 -12.23 24.07
C LYS A 277 -3.00 -10.96 23.90
N GLN A 278 -2.77 -10.22 24.99
CA GLN A 278 -1.88 -9.05 25.02
C GLN A 278 -0.60 -9.31 24.23
N ALA A 279 -0.45 -8.62 23.11
CA ALA A 279 0.72 -8.76 22.27
C ALA A 279 1.97 -8.24 23.01
N PRO A 280 3.18 -8.65 22.64
CA PRO A 280 4.40 -8.15 23.27
C PRO A 280 4.73 -6.74 22.80
N LYS A 281 5.51 -6.01 23.60
CA LYS A 281 6.21 -4.79 23.15
C LYS A 281 7.56 -5.17 22.56
N ILE A 282 7.86 -4.67 21.37
CA ILE A 282 9.13 -4.93 20.69
C ILE A 282 9.86 -3.64 20.32
N HIS A 283 11.16 -3.74 20.08
CA HIS A 283 11.99 -2.61 19.64
C HIS A 283 11.91 -2.42 18.13
N PHE A 284 11.88 -1.17 17.67
CA PHE A 284 12.03 -0.82 16.24
C PHE A 284 13.23 0.09 16.06
N SER A 285 14.14 -0.28 15.15
CA SER A 285 15.34 0.52 14.85
C SER A 285 14.99 1.92 14.32
N TRP A 286 13.89 2.04 13.58
CA TRP A 286 13.40 3.28 12.99
C TRP A 286 13.05 4.38 14.00
N ILE A 287 12.83 4.01 15.27
CA ILE A 287 12.52 4.95 16.36
C ILE A 287 13.59 4.88 17.46
N TYR A 288 14.85 4.71 17.07
CA TYR A 288 16.00 4.64 17.99
C TYR A 288 15.85 3.52 19.02
N ASP A 289 15.42 2.33 18.57
CA ASP A 289 15.17 1.16 19.41
C ASP A 289 14.19 1.43 20.57
N ARG A 290 13.27 2.39 20.43
CA ARG A 290 12.13 2.53 21.35
C ARG A 290 11.13 1.41 21.12
N LYS A 291 10.29 1.14 22.13
CA LYS A 291 9.35 0.01 22.12
C LYS A 291 7.93 0.44 21.78
N VAL A 292 7.30 -0.28 20.85
CA VAL A 292 5.85 -0.17 20.59
C VAL A 292 5.17 -1.51 20.79
N GLN A 293 3.86 -1.44 21.02
CA GLN A 293 3.01 -2.60 21.19
C GLN A 293 2.70 -3.20 19.80
N LEU A 294 2.98 -4.49 19.60
CA LEU A 294 2.44 -5.21 18.44
C LEU A 294 0.91 -5.32 18.53
#